data_AF-A0A258BKQ3-F1
#
_entry.id   AF-A0A258BKQ3-F1
#
_cell.length_a   1.000
_cell.length_b   1.000
_cell.length_c   1.000
_cell.angle_alpha   90.00
_cell.angle_beta   90.00
_cell.angle_gamma   90.00
#
_symmetry.space_group_name_H-M   'P 1'
#
loop_
_entity.id
_entity.type
_entity.pdbx_description
1 polymer ?
#
loop_
_entity_poly.entity_id
_entity_poly.type
_entity_poly.pdbx_seq_one_letter_code
_entity_poly.pdbx_strand_id
1 'polypeptide(L)' 'MTLRIAIQMDPLERVNIDGDTTFALAEVAQARGAELFVYGPADLSFREGRVTAWARPAKVQRVRETPGVFGPALTL' A
#
# COMPACT_ATOMS: atom_id res chain seq x y z
N MET A 1 -14.69 13.40 2.54
CA MET A 1 -14.09 12.75 1.34
C MET A 1 -13.08 11.74 1.82
N THR A 2 -13.09 10.53 1.29
CA THR A 2 -12.11 9.48 1.64
C THR A 2 -10.88 9.63 0.74
N LEU A 3 -9.69 9.77 1.34
CA LEU A 3 -8.44 9.82 0.58
C LEU A 3 -8.10 8.44 0.02
N ARG A 4 -7.60 8.38 -1.21
CA ARG A 4 -6.97 7.20 -1.79
C ARG A 4 -5.46 7.40 -1.77
N ILE A 5 -4.73 6.49 -1.13
CA ILE A 5 -3.29 6.59 -0.91
C ILE A 5 -2.63 5.35 -1.49
N ALA A 6 -1.77 5.54 -2.48
CA ALA A 6 -0.92 4.50 -3.02
C ALA A 6 0.49 4.62 -2.43
N ILE A 7 1.01 3.53 -1.88
CA ILE A 7 2.30 3.47 -1.22
C ILE A 7 3.23 2.58 -2.07
N GLN A 8 4.30 3.16 -2.58
CA GLN A 8 5.40 2.38 -3.14
C GLN A 8 6.27 1.87 -1.99
N MET A 9 6.38 0.55 -1.82
CA MET A 9 7.18 -0.03 -0.75
C MET A 9 7.63 -1.46 -1.06
N ASP A 10 8.55 -1.98 -0.25
CA ASP A 10 8.87 -3.40 -0.24
C ASP A 10 7.61 -4.24 0.13
N PRO A 11 7.56 -5.53 -0.27
CA PRO A 11 6.39 -6.36 -0.02
C PRO A 11 5.95 -6.36 1.45
N LEU A 12 4.71 -5.92 1.69
CA LEU A 12 4.09 -5.86 3.02
C LEU A 12 4.18 -7.22 3.73
N GLU A 13 4.11 -8.32 2.98
CA GLU A 13 4.20 -9.70 3.46
C GLU A 13 5.46 -9.99 4.31
N ARG A 14 6.51 -9.16 4.21
CA ARG A 14 7.78 -9.33 4.94
C ARG A 14 8.13 -8.14 5.84
N VAL A 15 7.21 -7.22 6.06
CA VAL A 15 7.46 -5.99 6.83
C VAL A 15 7.68 -6.30 8.32
N ASN A 16 8.60 -5.57 8.95
CA ASN A 16 8.69 -5.56 10.42
C ASN A 16 7.67 -4.56 10.98
N ILE A 17 6.49 -5.03 11.39
CA ILE A 17 5.40 -4.18 11.88
C ILE A 17 5.77 -3.30 13.09
N ASP A 18 6.82 -3.64 13.84
CA ASP A 18 7.26 -2.88 15.03
C ASP A 18 8.38 -1.86 14.74
N GLY A 19 8.99 -1.92 13.55
CA GLY A 19 10.12 -1.07 13.19
C GLY A 19 9.96 -0.31 11.88
N ASP A 20 8.96 -0.64 11.06
CA ASP A 20 8.74 -0.04 9.75
C ASP A 20 7.89 1.23 9.86
N THR A 21 8.49 2.36 9.51
CA THR A 21 7.83 3.67 9.55
C THR A 21 6.75 3.81 8.47
N THR A 22 6.91 3.16 7.31
CA THR A 22 5.91 3.17 6.24
C THR A 22 4.65 2.44 6.69
N PHE A 23 4.80 1.30 7.37
CA PHE A 23 3.71 0.56 7.98
C PHE A 23 2.96 1.41 9.02
N ALA A 24 3.68 2.09 9.91
CA ALA A 24 3.07 2.99 10.89
C ALA A 24 2.26 4.13 10.23
N LEU A 25 2.76 4.70 9.13
CA LEU A 25 2.02 5.71 8.37
C LEU A 25 0.76 5.13 7.71
N ALA A 26 0.84 3.90 7.18
CA ALA A 26 -0.30 3.20 6.62
C ALA A 26 -1.39 2.94 7.68
N GLU A 27 -1.01 2.54 8.90
CA GLU A 27 -1.95 2.35 10.02
C GLU A 27 -2.70 3.65 10.34
N VAL A 28 -1.99 4.78 10.44
CA VAL A 28 -2.60 6.09 10.71
C VAL A 28 -3.53 6.52 9.57
N ALA A 29 -3.12 6.33 8.31
CA ALA A 29 -3.94 6.63 7.15
C ALA A 29 -5.23 5.79 7.14
N GLN A 30 -5.12 4.48 7.39
CA GLN A 30 -6.25 3.56 7.49
C GLN A 30 -7.21 3.96 8.63
N ALA A 31 -6.68 4.29 9.81
CA ALA A 31 -7.49 4.72 10.95
C ALA A 31 -8.26 6.02 10.68
N ARG A 32 -7.72 6.88 9.80
CA ARG A 32 -8.39 8.10 9.31
C ARG A 32 -9.39 7.83 8.17
N GLY A 33 -9.61 6.56 7.83
CA GLY A 33 -10.56 6.12 6.82
C GLY A 33 -10.02 6.10 5.40
N ALA A 34 -8.73 6.30 5.16
CA ALA A 34 -8.16 6.26 3.81
C ALA A 34 -8.25 4.86 3.18
N GLU A 35 -8.44 4.82 1.87
CA GLU A 35 -8.26 3.63 1.05
C GLU A 35 -6.79 3.48 0.70
N LEU A 36 -6.19 2.35 1.06
CA LEU A 36 -4.78 2.09 0.82
C LEU A 36 -4.60 1.19 -0.39
N PHE A 37 -3.54 1.47 -1.13
CA PHE A 37 -3.03 0.65 -2.21
C PHE A 37 -1.53 0.51 -2.03
N VAL A 38 -0.97 -0.65 -2.39
CA VAL A 38 0.48 -0.87 -2.38
C VAL A 38 0.96 -1.39 -3.72
N TYR A 39 2.15 -0.97 -4.11
CA TYR A 39 2.79 -1.39 -5.35
C TYR A 39 4.31 -1.42 -5.18
N GLY A 40 5.00 -2.23 -5.98
CA GLY A 40 6.45 -2.24 -6.03
C GLY A 40 6.99 -1.29 -7.11
N PRO A 41 8.29 -0.96 -7.08
CA PRO A 41 8.91 -0.12 -8.11
C PRO A 41 8.74 -0.64 -9.55
N ALA A 42 8.71 -1.97 -9.71
CA ALA A 42 8.52 -2.61 -11.01
C ALA A 42 7.10 -2.44 -11.59
N ASP A 43 6.12 -2.09 -10.74
CA ASP A 43 4.73 -1.91 -11.13
C ASP A 43 4.42 -0.47 -11.56
N LEU A 44 5.39 0.45 -11.40
CA LEU A 44 5.26 1.86 -11.76
C LEU A 44 5.57 2.06 -13.24
N SER A 45 4.69 2.79 -13.93
CA SER A 45 4.88 3.17 -15.33
C SER A 45 4.63 4.65 -15.53
N PHE A 46 5.40 5.23 -16.45
CA PHE A 46 5.15 6.57 -16.96
C PHE A 46 4.92 6.50 -18.45
N ARG A 47 3.76 6.99 -18.89
CA ARG A 47 3.39 7.03 -20.30
C ARG A 47 2.77 8.38 -20.62
N GLU A 48 3.37 9.08 -21.58
CA GLU A 48 2.80 10.30 -22.18
C GLU A 48 2.36 11.35 -21.14
N GLY A 49 3.17 11.58 -20.10
CA GLY A 49 2.84 12.56 -19.04
C GLY A 49 1.99 12.02 -17.90
N ARG A 50 1.55 10.75 -17.96
CA ARG A 50 0.75 10.10 -16.93
C ARG A 50 1.56 9.04 -16.19
N VAL A 51 1.56 9.14 -14.86
CA VAL A 51 2.06 8.09 -13.97
C VAL A 51 0.89 7.14 -13.65
N THR A 52 1.12 5.85 -13.83
CA THR A 52 0.17 4.78 -13.47
C THR A 52 0.92 3.69 -12.72
N ALA A 53 0.22 2.93 -11.88
CA ALA A 53 0.80 1.77 -11.23
C ALA A 53 -0.18 0.60 -11.19
N TRP A 54 0.32 -0.62 -11.34
CA TRP A 54 -0.43 -1.80 -10.90
C TRP A 54 -0.33 -1.92 -9.38
N ALA A 55 -1.42 -1.62 -8.69
CA ALA A 55 -1.44 -1.60 -7.24
C ALA A 55 -2.50 -2.56 -6.69
N ARG A 56 -2.19 -3.15 -5.54
CA ARG A 56 -3.11 -4.00 -4.79
C ARG A 56 -3.80 -3.17 -3.73
N PRO A 57 -5.14 -3.13 -3.67
CA PRO A 57 -5.85 -2.61 -2.50
C PRO A 57 -5.35 -3.33 -1.26
N ALA A 58 -5.11 -2.61 -0.17
CA ALA A 58 -4.51 -3.17 1.03
C ALA A 58 -5.25 -2.75 2.31
N LYS A 59 -5.25 -3.66 3.29
CA LYS A 59 -5.53 -3.36 4.70
C LYS A 59 -4.34 -3.80 5.53
N VAL A 60 -3.85 -2.92 6.40
CA VAL A 60 -2.74 -3.24 7.31
C VAL A 60 -3.28 -3.69 8.66
N GLN A 61 -2.59 -4.65 9.28
CA GLN A 61 -2.94 -5.20 10.59
C GLN A 61 -1.69 -5.66 11.35
N ARG A 62 -1.73 -5.58 12.68
CA ARG A 62 -0.62 -6.02 13.54
C ARG A 62 -0.62 -7.54 13.76
N VAL A 63 -0.60 -8.31 12.67
CA VAL A 63 -0.45 -9.78 12.67
C VAL A 63 0.85 -10.09 11.94
N ARG A 64 1.87 -10.59 12.64
CA ARG A 64 3.23 -10.73 12.09
C ARG A 64 3.28 -11.65 10.87
N GLU A 65 2.47 -12.69 10.87
CA GLU A 65 2.38 -13.70 9.82
C GLU A 65 1.60 -13.21 8.59
N THR A 66 0.76 -12.18 8.77
CA THR A 66 -0.08 -11.63 7.72
C THR A 66 -0.29 -10.13 7.98
N PRO A 67 0.76 -9.31 7.82
CA PRO A 67 0.71 -7.89 8.17
C PRO A 67 -0.16 -7.06 7.21
N GLY A 68 -0.41 -7.58 6.00
CA GLY A 68 -1.28 -6.97 4.99
C GLY A 68 -2.29 -7.98 4.45
N VAL A 69 -3.53 -7.52 4.25
CA VAL A 69 -4.57 -8.22 3.50
C VAL A 69 -4.80 -7.49 2.19
N PHE A 70 -4.82 -8.20 1.08
CA PHE A 70 -4.81 -7.61 -0.26
C PHE A 70 -6.04 -7.97 -1.08
N GLY A 71 -6.49 -7.02 -1.89
CA GLY A 71 -7.41 -7.25 -3.00
C GLY A 71 -6.68 -7.60 -4.31
N PRO A 72 -7.41 -7.93 -5.38
CA PRO A 72 -6.83 -8.13 -6.70
C PRO A 72 -6.14 -6.85 -7.19
N ALA A 73 -5.02 -7.01 -7.89
CA ALA A 73 -4.29 -5.89 -8.47
C ALA A 73 -5.14 -5.16 -9.51
N LEU A 74 -5.02 -3.83 -9.55
CA LEU A 74 -5.70 -2.96 -10.50
C LEU A 74 -4.80 -1.79 -10.90
N THR A 75 -5.07 -1.17 -12.05
CA THR A 75 -4.35 0.03 -12.48
C THR A 75 -4.89 1.26 -11.77
N LEU A 76 -4.00 2.01 -11.13
CA LEU A 76 -4.25 3.37 -10.64
C LEU A 76 -3.91 4.42 -11.68
#